data_AF-A0A2R6FYI2-F1
#
_entry.id   AF-A0A2R6FYI2-F1
#
_cell.length_a   1.000
_cell.length_b   1.000
_cell.length_c   1.000
_cell.angle_alpha   90.00
_cell.angle_beta   90.00
_cell.angle_gamma   90.00
#
_symmetry.space_group_name_H-M   'P 1'
#
loop_
_entity.id
_entity.type
_entity.pdbx_description
1 polymer ?
#
loop_
_entity_poly.entity_id
_entity_poly.type
_entity_poly.pdbx_seq_one_letter_code
_entity_poly.pdbx_strand_id
1 'polypeptide(L)'
;MSAGDFEERVVTVPLRDAAAAPKQEQADEAMAIVREHLAKHFAVEEDAVRLDPSINETVWSNGRGNPPRKLRVRAARFEEEGESVVDDELDVPAVATTIGGSGTVGALAAGNGNGLLVSSRVRERERETIADATGLPVTELPGRINAAGNVVLANDAGAYVHPDLSREAVQAVQDGLEVPVERGLLGGVQTVGTAAVATDRGVLCHPNATDEELDFLEELLDVPADIGTINYGGPLVGSGLVANGAGYVVGQDTTGPELGRIEATLGYVG
;
A
#
# COMPACT_ATOMS: atom_id res chain seq x y z
N MET A 1 8.56 -16.42 16.73
CA MET A 1 9.81 -16.46 15.92
C MET A 1 10.39 -17.88 15.92
N SER A 2 9.80 -18.79 15.14
CA SER A 2 10.52 -20.00 14.70
C SER A 2 11.40 -19.57 13.53
N ALA A 3 12.64 -20.04 13.47
CA ALA A 3 13.54 -19.79 12.35
C ALA A 3 13.00 -20.58 11.13
N GLY A 4 12.15 -19.94 10.33
CA GLY A 4 11.85 -20.39 8.96
C GLY A 4 13.13 -20.39 8.13
N ASP A 5 13.23 -21.31 7.16
CA ASP A 5 14.44 -21.61 6.41
C ASP A 5 15.00 -20.37 5.67
N PHE A 6 15.92 -19.67 6.32
CA PHE A 6 16.69 -18.56 5.74
C PHE A 6 17.78 -19.13 4.83
N GLU A 7 17.52 -19.16 3.53
CA GLU A 7 18.48 -19.61 2.53
C GLU A 7 19.26 -18.42 1.97
N GLU A 8 20.40 -18.11 2.57
CA GLU A 8 21.32 -17.08 2.06
C GLU A 8 22.53 -17.68 1.37
N ARG A 9 22.86 -17.17 0.17
CA ARG A 9 24.04 -17.57 -0.57
C ARG A 9 24.56 -16.48 -1.50
N VAL A 10 25.85 -16.53 -1.77
CA VAL A 10 26.49 -15.70 -2.81
C VAL A 10 26.47 -16.47 -4.12
N VAL A 11 25.71 -15.97 -5.09
CA VAL A 11 25.58 -16.54 -6.43
C VAL A 11 26.44 -15.72 -7.41
N THR A 12 27.09 -16.39 -8.35
CA THR A 12 27.80 -15.71 -9.45
C THR A 12 27.02 -15.87 -10.74
N VAL A 13 26.34 -14.81 -11.16
CA VAL A 13 25.55 -14.79 -12.39
C VAL A 13 26.47 -14.56 -13.60
N PRO A 14 26.52 -15.48 -14.56
CA PRO A 14 27.20 -15.25 -15.84
C PRO A 14 26.32 -14.36 -16.74
N LEU A 15 26.86 -13.23 -17.22
CA LEU A 15 26.13 -12.26 -18.05
C LEU A 15 26.64 -12.22 -19.49
N ARG A 16 27.33 -13.28 -19.93
CA ARG A 16 27.90 -13.38 -21.28
C ARG A 16 26.83 -13.31 -22.37
N ASP A 17 25.63 -13.80 -22.08
CA ASP A 17 24.55 -13.93 -23.04
C ASP A 17 23.88 -12.56 -23.32
N ALA A 18 24.06 -11.58 -22.42
CA ALA A 18 23.65 -10.19 -22.65
C ALA A 18 24.31 -9.55 -23.87
N ALA A 19 25.49 -10.05 -24.27
CA ALA A 19 26.19 -9.55 -25.47
C ALA A 19 25.49 -9.93 -26.79
N ALA A 20 24.53 -10.86 -26.76
CA ALA A 20 23.71 -11.21 -27.92
C ALA A 20 22.67 -10.13 -28.25
N ALA A 21 22.27 -9.32 -27.26
CA ALA A 21 21.36 -8.19 -27.45
C ALA A 21 22.05 -7.01 -28.15
N PRO A 22 21.28 -6.13 -28.82
CA PRO A 22 21.79 -4.87 -29.35
C PRO A 22 22.52 -4.06 -28.29
N LYS A 23 23.59 -3.33 -28.66
CA LYS A 23 24.41 -2.56 -27.70
C LYS A 23 23.60 -1.64 -26.80
N GLN A 24 22.52 -1.05 -27.29
CA GLN A 24 21.67 -0.17 -26.51
C GLN A 24 20.75 -0.90 -25.52
N GLU A 25 20.69 -2.23 -25.50
CA GLU A 25 19.79 -3.04 -24.66
C GLU A 25 20.56 -4.00 -23.73
N GLN A 26 21.89 -4.09 -23.84
CA GLN A 26 22.66 -5.12 -23.14
C GLN A 26 22.59 -5.03 -21.61
N ALA A 27 22.51 -3.82 -21.04
CA ALA A 27 22.32 -3.67 -19.60
C ALA A 27 20.91 -4.12 -19.14
N ASP A 28 19.88 -3.88 -19.94
CA ASP A 28 18.53 -4.35 -19.65
C ASP A 28 18.47 -5.88 -19.73
N GLU A 29 19.07 -6.45 -20.79
CA GLU A 29 19.21 -7.90 -20.96
C GLU A 29 20.01 -8.53 -19.81
N ALA A 30 21.07 -7.88 -19.36
CA ALA A 30 21.84 -8.33 -18.20
C ALA A 30 20.98 -8.36 -16.93
N MET A 31 20.11 -7.36 -16.72
CA MET A 31 19.19 -7.35 -15.57
C MET A 31 18.14 -8.47 -15.66
N ALA A 32 17.63 -8.76 -16.86
CA ALA A 32 16.74 -9.89 -17.09
C ALA A 32 17.43 -11.23 -16.75
N ILE A 33 18.66 -11.43 -17.23
CA ILE A 33 19.46 -12.63 -16.91
C ILE A 33 19.71 -12.74 -15.41
N VAL A 34 20.01 -11.64 -14.70
CA VAL A 34 20.17 -11.66 -13.23
C VAL A 34 18.89 -12.15 -12.56
N ARG A 35 17.73 -11.62 -12.96
CA ARG A 35 16.43 -11.99 -12.40
C ARG A 35 16.11 -13.47 -12.65
N GLU A 36 16.19 -13.93 -13.90
CA GLU A 36 15.94 -15.32 -14.28
C GLU A 36 16.88 -16.28 -13.52
N HIS A 37 18.17 -15.94 -13.44
CA HIS A 37 19.16 -16.78 -12.79
C HIS A 37 18.89 -16.93 -11.29
N LEU A 38 18.52 -15.84 -10.61
CA LEU A 38 18.16 -15.88 -9.19
C LEU A 38 16.84 -16.65 -8.98
N ALA A 39 15.81 -16.40 -9.79
CA ALA A 39 14.53 -17.10 -9.73
C ALA A 39 14.74 -18.63 -9.78
N LYS A 40 15.53 -19.10 -10.75
CA LYS A 40 15.87 -20.51 -10.89
C LYS A 40 16.69 -21.07 -9.73
N HIS A 41 17.66 -20.32 -9.23
CA HIS A 41 18.55 -20.77 -8.14
C HIS A 41 17.89 -20.83 -6.76
N PHE A 42 16.80 -20.08 -6.58
CA PHE A 42 16.01 -20.06 -5.35
C PHE A 42 14.64 -20.73 -5.50
N ALA A 43 14.36 -21.32 -6.67
CA ALA A 43 13.09 -21.98 -6.99
C ALA A 43 11.85 -21.09 -6.74
N VAL A 44 11.93 -19.83 -7.18
CA VAL A 44 10.84 -18.84 -7.12
C VAL A 44 10.49 -18.33 -8.52
N GLU A 45 9.31 -17.74 -8.68
CA GLU A 45 8.91 -17.04 -9.91
C GLU A 45 9.75 -15.76 -10.13
N GLU A 46 9.94 -15.34 -11.38
CA GLU A 46 10.81 -14.19 -11.72
C GLU A 46 10.33 -12.84 -11.16
N ASP A 47 9.03 -12.69 -11.00
CA ASP A 47 8.39 -11.50 -10.45
C ASP A 47 8.50 -11.41 -8.92
N ALA A 48 8.71 -12.53 -8.24
CA ALA A 48 9.03 -12.57 -6.81
C ALA A 48 10.45 -12.07 -6.49
N VAL A 49 11.35 -12.02 -7.48
CA VAL A 49 12.74 -11.58 -7.27
C VAL A 49 12.80 -10.05 -7.16
N ARG A 50 13.15 -9.55 -5.98
CA ARG A 50 13.44 -8.13 -5.77
C ARG A 50 14.95 -7.88 -5.84
N LEU A 51 15.36 -6.95 -6.71
CA LEU A 51 16.76 -6.57 -6.89
C LEU A 51 17.03 -5.23 -6.24
N ASP A 52 18.05 -5.18 -5.39
CA ASP A 52 18.50 -3.94 -4.78
C ASP A 52 19.03 -2.94 -5.85
N PRO A 53 18.81 -1.63 -5.71
CA PRO A 53 19.30 -0.63 -6.64
C PRO A 53 20.81 -0.71 -6.92
N SER A 54 21.64 -1.14 -5.96
CA SER A 54 23.09 -1.31 -6.14
C SER A 54 23.43 -2.34 -7.22
N ILE A 55 22.57 -3.34 -7.45
CA ILE A 55 22.72 -4.32 -8.53
C ILE A 55 22.58 -3.62 -9.88
N ASN A 56 21.57 -2.76 -10.02
CA ASN A 56 21.38 -1.96 -11.22
C ASN A 56 22.57 -1.01 -11.43
N GLU A 57 22.97 -0.24 -10.42
CA GLU A 57 24.14 0.65 -10.53
C GLU A 57 25.41 -0.09 -10.98
N THR A 58 25.62 -1.31 -10.49
CA THR A 58 26.77 -2.15 -10.86
C THR A 58 26.70 -2.61 -12.31
N VAL A 59 25.53 -3.03 -12.80
CA VAL A 59 25.35 -3.46 -14.20
C VAL A 59 25.60 -2.29 -15.15
N TRP A 60 25.21 -1.08 -14.75
CA TRP A 60 25.28 0.12 -15.57
C TRP A 60 26.60 0.91 -15.43
N SER A 61 27.52 0.48 -14.57
CA SER A 61 28.72 1.26 -14.20
C SER A 61 29.66 1.60 -15.38
N ASN A 62 29.66 0.78 -16.43
CA ASN A 62 30.48 0.99 -17.63
C ASN A 62 29.64 1.44 -18.85
N GLY A 63 28.40 1.86 -18.61
CA GLY A 63 27.45 2.29 -19.63
C GLY A 63 26.55 1.17 -20.16
N ARG A 64 25.43 1.58 -20.75
CA ARG A 64 24.31 0.71 -21.18
C ARG A 64 24.71 -0.46 -22.09
N GLY A 65 25.75 -0.29 -22.91
CA GLY A 65 26.23 -1.30 -23.86
C GLY A 65 27.50 -2.03 -23.45
N ASN A 66 27.85 -1.99 -22.17
CA ASN A 66 29.02 -2.67 -21.65
C ASN A 66 28.77 -3.22 -20.23
N PRO A 67 27.72 -4.04 -20.02
CA PRO A 67 27.50 -4.67 -18.73
C PRO A 67 28.69 -5.59 -18.35
N PRO A 68 28.95 -5.81 -17.06
CA PRO A 68 30.00 -6.72 -16.61
C PRO A 68 29.74 -8.14 -17.09
N ARG A 69 30.81 -8.91 -17.40
CA ARG A 69 30.67 -10.29 -17.92
C ARG A 69 30.13 -11.29 -16.89
N LYS A 70 30.22 -10.96 -15.61
CA LYS A 70 29.73 -11.76 -14.48
C LYS A 70 29.44 -10.83 -13.31
N LEU A 71 28.43 -11.17 -12.52
CA LEU A 71 28.03 -10.41 -11.35
C LEU A 71 27.94 -11.34 -10.14
N ARG A 72 28.57 -10.96 -9.03
CA ARG A 72 28.41 -11.68 -7.75
C ARG A 72 27.30 -11.01 -6.96
N VAL A 73 26.25 -11.75 -6.69
CA VAL A 73 25.07 -11.27 -5.97
C VAL A 73 24.96 -12.06 -4.68
N ARG A 74 24.84 -11.35 -3.56
CA ARG A 74 24.42 -11.94 -2.29
C ARG A 74 22.90 -11.93 -2.30
N ALA A 75 22.28 -13.10 -2.27
CA ALA A 75 20.84 -13.24 -2.32
C ALA A 75 20.39 -14.10 -1.14
N ALA A 76 19.27 -13.71 -0.56
CA ALA A 76 18.58 -14.45 0.48
C ALA A 76 17.16 -14.72 0.02
N ARG A 77 16.72 -15.97 0.16
CA ARG A 77 15.31 -16.32 0.08
C ARG A 77 14.75 -16.31 1.49
N PHE A 78 13.64 -15.60 1.62
CA PHE A 78 12.81 -15.62 2.81
C PHE A 78 11.59 -16.45 2.44
N GLU A 79 11.46 -17.61 3.07
CA GLU A 79 10.15 -18.24 3.16
C GLU A 79 9.45 -17.55 4.34
N GLU A 80 8.50 -16.65 4.07
CA GLU A 80 7.55 -16.21 5.08
C GLU A 80 6.60 -17.39 5.34
N GLU A 81 7.08 -18.39 6.08
CA GLU A 81 6.20 -19.29 6.82
C GLU A 81 5.88 -18.64 8.16
N GLY A 82 4.87 -17.78 8.16
CA GLY A 82 4.36 -17.07 9.33
C GLY A 82 3.34 -16.00 8.91
N GLU A 83 2.38 -15.73 9.79
CA GLU A 83 1.54 -14.53 9.71
C GLU A 83 2.47 -13.31 9.60
N SER A 84 2.25 -12.44 8.60
CA SER A 84 3.03 -11.21 8.51
C SER A 84 2.73 -10.36 9.75
N VAL A 85 3.61 -9.41 10.10
CA VAL A 85 3.33 -8.45 11.19
C VAL A 85 1.98 -7.75 10.97
N VAL A 86 1.56 -7.60 9.72
CA VAL A 86 0.25 -7.01 9.38
C VAL A 86 -0.89 -7.99 9.66
N ASP A 87 -0.71 -9.28 9.39
CA ASP A 87 -1.73 -10.31 9.64
C ASP A 87 -1.99 -10.46 11.13
N ASP A 88 -0.91 -10.59 11.91
CA ASP A 88 -0.95 -10.72 13.37
C ASP A 88 -1.64 -9.53 14.03
N GLU A 89 -1.23 -8.31 13.66
CA GLU A 89 -1.70 -7.09 14.32
C GLU A 89 -3.12 -6.70 13.91
N LEU A 90 -3.52 -7.00 12.67
CA LEU A 90 -4.86 -6.68 12.16
C LEU A 90 -5.85 -7.84 12.28
N ASP A 91 -5.45 -9.02 12.77
CA ASP A 91 -6.29 -10.22 12.89
C ASP A 91 -7.03 -10.58 11.58
N VAL A 92 -6.35 -10.38 10.44
CA VAL A 92 -6.88 -10.67 9.10
C VAL A 92 -5.78 -11.18 8.18
N PRO A 93 -6.06 -12.15 7.29
CA PRO A 93 -5.05 -12.66 6.37
C PRO A 93 -4.64 -11.58 5.35
N ALA A 94 -3.35 -11.36 5.17
CA ALA A 94 -2.87 -10.44 4.14
C ALA A 94 -2.90 -11.08 2.74
N VAL A 95 -3.22 -10.24 1.76
CA VAL A 95 -3.24 -10.62 0.35
C VAL A 95 -2.16 -9.82 -0.38
N ALA A 96 -1.09 -10.49 -0.78
CA ALA A 96 -0.03 -9.87 -1.56
C ALA A 96 -0.51 -9.60 -2.99
N THR A 97 -0.64 -8.32 -3.37
CA THR A 97 -1.08 -7.90 -4.70
C THR A 97 -0.48 -6.55 -5.12
N THR A 98 -0.80 -6.12 -6.34
CA THR A 98 -0.50 -4.79 -6.87
C THR A 98 -1.79 -4.15 -7.40
N ILE A 99 -1.83 -2.82 -7.53
CA ILE A 99 -2.92 -2.12 -8.21
C ILE A 99 -2.37 -1.45 -9.47
N GLY A 100 -2.77 -1.92 -10.65
CA GLY A 100 -2.25 -1.46 -11.93
C GLY A 100 -0.76 -1.76 -12.11
N GLY A 101 -0.25 -2.80 -11.46
CA GLY A 101 1.18 -3.12 -11.35
C GLY A 101 1.98 -2.23 -10.39
N SER A 102 1.35 -1.33 -9.63
CA SER A 102 2.01 -0.55 -8.58
C SER A 102 1.99 -1.28 -7.25
N GLY A 103 3.11 -1.24 -6.53
CA GLY A 103 3.22 -1.73 -5.14
C GLY A 103 2.68 -0.77 -4.08
N THR A 104 2.25 0.45 -4.46
CA THR A 104 1.67 1.44 -3.53
C THR A 104 0.18 1.17 -3.28
N VAL A 105 -0.16 -0.05 -2.85
CA VAL A 105 -1.56 -0.52 -2.74
C VAL A 105 -2.40 0.40 -1.85
N GLY A 106 -1.90 0.76 -0.66
CA GLY A 106 -2.62 1.62 0.28
C GLY A 106 -2.94 3.03 -0.25
N ALA A 107 -2.18 3.56 -1.21
CA ALA A 107 -2.50 4.84 -1.84
C ALA A 107 -3.55 4.72 -2.96
N LEU A 108 -3.76 3.51 -3.47
CA LEU A 108 -4.53 3.22 -4.67
C LEU A 108 -5.80 2.42 -4.41
N ALA A 109 -6.02 1.98 -3.17
CA ALA A 109 -7.18 1.22 -2.74
C ALA A 109 -7.75 1.79 -1.43
N ALA A 110 -9.07 1.80 -1.31
CA ALA A 110 -9.81 2.05 -0.08
C ALA A 110 -10.92 0.99 0.01
N GLY A 111 -11.43 0.70 1.20
CA GLY A 111 -12.48 -0.31 1.35
C GLY A 111 -13.12 -0.29 2.72
N ASN A 112 -14.26 -0.94 2.81
CA ASN A 112 -15.00 -1.19 4.04
C ASN A 112 -15.58 -2.63 4.00
N GLY A 113 -16.46 -2.99 4.93
CA GLY A 113 -17.08 -4.31 5.01
C GLY A 113 -17.95 -4.69 3.81
N ASN A 114 -18.34 -3.73 2.97
CA ASN A 114 -19.22 -3.97 1.82
C ASN A 114 -18.46 -4.14 0.50
N GLY A 115 -17.27 -3.54 0.36
CA GLY A 115 -16.55 -3.57 -0.90
C GLY A 115 -15.20 -2.88 -0.88
N LEU A 116 -14.46 -3.06 -1.99
CA LEU A 116 -13.20 -2.37 -2.25
C LEU A 116 -13.34 -1.40 -3.43
N LEU A 117 -12.75 -0.23 -3.28
CA LEU A 117 -12.60 0.76 -4.30
C LEU A 117 -11.12 0.87 -4.70
N VAL A 118 -10.83 0.70 -5.99
CA VAL A 118 -9.46 0.74 -6.51
C VAL A 118 -9.31 1.81 -7.59
N SER A 119 -8.10 2.31 -7.74
CA SER A 119 -7.74 3.24 -8.81
C SER A 119 -7.96 2.59 -10.18
N SER A 120 -8.20 3.41 -11.21
CA SER A 120 -8.38 2.88 -12.56
C SER A 120 -7.14 2.11 -13.06
N ARG A 121 -7.37 1.19 -14.01
CA ARG A 121 -6.34 0.32 -14.62
C ARG A 121 -5.85 -0.83 -13.72
N VAL A 122 -6.66 -1.26 -12.75
CA VAL A 122 -6.46 -2.57 -12.11
C VAL A 122 -6.47 -3.65 -13.19
N ARG A 123 -5.53 -4.60 -13.11
CA ARG A 123 -5.46 -5.72 -14.05
C ARG A 123 -6.45 -6.79 -13.63
N GLU A 124 -6.96 -7.57 -14.58
CA GLU A 124 -7.94 -8.64 -14.28
C GLU A 124 -7.43 -9.58 -13.19
N ARG A 125 -6.19 -10.06 -13.30
CA ARG A 125 -5.56 -10.91 -12.29
C ARG A 125 -5.53 -10.28 -10.89
N GLU A 126 -5.33 -8.96 -10.79
CA GLU A 126 -5.27 -8.23 -9.52
C GLU A 126 -6.67 -8.14 -8.91
N ARG A 127 -7.66 -7.83 -9.75
CA ARG A 127 -9.08 -7.81 -9.39
C ARG A 127 -9.55 -9.19 -8.90
N GLU A 128 -9.25 -10.26 -9.64
CA GLU A 128 -9.56 -11.64 -9.27
C GLU A 128 -8.90 -12.01 -7.94
N THR A 129 -7.60 -11.72 -7.78
CA THR A 129 -6.86 -11.98 -6.53
C THR A 129 -7.54 -11.32 -5.32
N ILE A 130 -7.96 -10.06 -5.45
CA ILE A 130 -8.64 -9.32 -4.37
C ILE A 130 -10.04 -9.89 -4.11
N ALA A 131 -10.82 -10.13 -5.17
CA ALA A 131 -12.20 -10.59 -5.05
C ALA A 131 -12.27 -12.02 -4.47
N ASP A 132 -11.38 -12.91 -4.89
CA ASP A 132 -11.33 -14.29 -4.40
C ASP A 132 -10.92 -14.34 -2.92
N ALA A 133 -10.01 -13.46 -2.50
CA ALA A 133 -9.53 -13.44 -1.13
C ALA A 133 -10.52 -12.78 -0.15
N THR A 134 -11.23 -11.75 -0.59
CA THR A 134 -12.15 -10.99 0.28
C THR A 134 -13.60 -11.46 0.19
N GLY A 135 -13.99 -12.08 -0.94
CA GLY A 135 -15.40 -12.36 -1.26
C GLY A 135 -16.22 -11.09 -1.54
N LEU A 136 -15.57 -9.93 -1.66
CA LEU A 136 -16.22 -8.63 -1.80
C LEU A 136 -16.10 -8.08 -3.23
N PRO A 137 -17.05 -7.23 -3.67
CA PRO A 137 -16.97 -6.56 -4.94
C PRO A 137 -15.79 -5.59 -4.99
N VAL A 138 -15.13 -5.53 -6.15
CA VAL A 138 -14.05 -4.57 -6.43
C VAL A 138 -14.54 -3.56 -7.47
N THR A 139 -14.58 -2.29 -7.11
CA THR A 139 -15.09 -1.20 -7.95
C THR A 139 -13.96 -0.26 -8.36
N GLU A 140 -13.91 0.16 -9.62
CA GLU A 140 -12.93 1.15 -10.08
C GLU A 140 -13.43 2.58 -9.82
N LEU A 141 -12.55 3.43 -9.31
CA LEU A 141 -12.78 4.87 -9.19
C LEU A 141 -12.47 5.57 -10.53
N PRO A 142 -13.48 6.06 -11.27
CA PRO A 142 -13.26 6.69 -12.56
C PRO A 142 -12.69 8.11 -12.42
N GLY A 143 -12.17 8.63 -13.54
CA GLY A 143 -11.69 10.00 -13.63
C GLY A 143 -10.18 10.17 -13.38
N ARG A 144 -9.75 11.43 -13.30
CA ARG A 144 -8.33 11.80 -13.15
C ARG A 144 -7.86 11.85 -11.70
N ILE A 145 -8.76 12.21 -10.79
CA ILE A 145 -8.52 12.19 -9.34
C ILE A 145 -9.04 10.85 -8.87
N ASN A 146 -8.17 9.86 -8.78
CA ASN A 146 -8.62 8.48 -8.60
C ASN A 146 -7.67 7.59 -7.79
N ALA A 147 -6.65 8.16 -7.15
CA ALA A 147 -5.81 7.43 -6.20
C ALA A 147 -6.65 7.11 -4.96
N ALA A 148 -7.42 6.01 -5.02
CA ALA A 148 -8.56 5.76 -4.14
C ALA A 148 -8.21 5.91 -2.65
N GLY A 149 -7.12 5.29 -2.20
CA GLY A 149 -6.68 5.39 -0.79
C GLY A 149 -6.23 6.79 -0.36
N ASN A 150 -5.83 7.66 -1.29
CA ASN A 150 -5.49 9.05 -0.96
C ASN A 150 -6.72 9.97 -0.91
N VAL A 151 -7.78 9.65 -1.65
CA VAL A 151 -8.90 10.58 -1.93
C VAL A 151 -10.23 10.14 -1.34
N VAL A 152 -10.27 8.98 -0.69
CA VAL A 152 -11.44 8.41 -0.02
C VAL A 152 -11.05 8.02 1.40
N LEU A 153 -11.78 8.56 2.38
CA LEU A 153 -11.81 8.12 3.76
C LEU A 153 -13.17 7.46 3.98
N ALA A 154 -13.22 6.23 4.50
CA ALA A 154 -14.49 5.52 4.67
C ALA A 154 -14.45 4.54 5.84
N ASN A 155 -15.62 4.23 6.36
CA ASN A 155 -15.92 3.10 7.23
C ASN A 155 -17.25 2.45 6.78
N ASP A 156 -17.90 1.64 7.62
CA ASP A 156 -19.15 0.97 7.25
C ASP A 156 -20.38 1.89 7.31
N ALA A 157 -20.25 3.11 7.84
CA ALA A 157 -21.35 4.07 7.99
C ALA A 157 -21.35 5.18 6.92
N GLY A 158 -20.18 5.61 6.47
CA GLY A 158 -20.05 6.76 5.56
C GLY A 158 -18.72 6.82 4.81
N ALA A 159 -18.65 7.71 3.82
CA ALA A 159 -17.41 8.06 3.14
C ALA A 159 -17.26 9.57 2.94
N TYR A 160 -16.09 10.08 3.28
CA TYR A 160 -15.68 11.45 2.99
C TYR A 160 -14.61 11.46 1.89
N VAL A 161 -14.80 12.28 0.87
CA VAL A 161 -14.00 12.21 -0.35
C VAL A 161 -13.48 13.57 -0.81
N HIS A 162 -12.45 13.53 -1.66
CA HIS A 162 -11.83 14.71 -2.27
C HIS A 162 -12.89 15.66 -2.89
N PRO A 163 -12.77 16.99 -2.67
CA PRO A 163 -13.82 17.96 -3.00
C PRO A 163 -14.14 18.00 -4.50
N ASP A 164 -13.10 17.86 -5.33
CA ASP A 164 -13.21 17.92 -6.79
C ASP A 164 -13.53 16.57 -7.47
N LEU A 165 -13.93 15.52 -6.74
CA LEU A 165 -14.39 14.28 -7.39
C LEU A 165 -15.60 14.55 -8.29
N SER A 166 -15.64 13.92 -9.47
CA SER A 166 -16.77 14.05 -10.39
C SER A 166 -18.04 13.42 -9.78
N ARG A 167 -19.21 13.73 -10.33
CA ARG A 167 -20.46 13.05 -9.94
C ARG A 167 -20.40 11.54 -10.19
N GLU A 168 -19.79 11.15 -11.31
CA GLU A 168 -19.57 9.74 -11.66
C GLU A 168 -18.64 9.04 -10.65
N ALA A 169 -17.55 9.70 -10.24
CA ALA A 169 -16.63 9.17 -9.24
C ALA A 169 -17.30 9.01 -7.88
N VAL A 170 -18.10 9.98 -7.43
CA VAL A 170 -18.86 9.87 -6.18
C VAL A 170 -19.91 8.77 -6.23
N GLN A 171 -20.58 8.59 -7.37
CA GLN A 171 -21.49 7.46 -7.54
C GLN A 171 -20.75 6.12 -7.42
N ALA A 172 -19.56 6.01 -8.01
CA ALA A 172 -18.75 4.79 -7.89
C ALA A 172 -18.30 4.50 -6.45
N VAL A 173 -18.00 5.54 -5.65
CA VAL A 173 -17.72 5.38 -4.21
C VAL A 173 -18.97 4.88 -3.48
N GLN A 174 -20.11 5.53 -3.70
CA GLN A 174 -21.37 5.20 -3.05
C GLN A 174 -21.83 3.76 -3.37
N ASP A 175 -21.76 3.37 -4.64
CA ASP A 175 -22.16 2.03 -5.08
C ASP A 175 -21.14 0.97 -4.66
N GLY A 176 -19.85 1.31 -4.66
CA GLY A 176 -18.77 0.37 -4.37
C GLY A 176 -18.58 0.08 -2.88
N LEU A 177 -18.90 1.05 -2.01
CA LEU A 177 -18.76 0.93 -0.55
C LEU A 177 -20.11 0.84 0.18
N GLU A 178 -21.22 1.00 -0.54
CA GLU A 178 -22.60 0.94 -0.03
C GLU A 178 -22.89 1.91 1.13
N VAL A 179 -22.27 3.10 1.11
CA VAL A 179 -22.39 4.12 2.16
C VAL A 179 -22.68 5.52 1.58
N PRO A 180 -23.34 6.42 2.34
CA PRO A 180 -23.47 7.83 1.95
C PRO A 180 -22.11 8.49 1.74
N VAL A 181 -22.02 9.40 0.77
CA VAL A 181 -20.76 10.04 0.37
C VAL A 181 -20.87 11.55 0.40
N GLU A 182 -19.97 12.17 1.15
CA GLU A 182 -19.83 13.62 1.23
C GLU A 182 -18.44 14.09 0.79
N ARG A 183 -18.36 15.33 0.32
CA ARG A 183 -17.14 15.90 -0.26
C ARG A 183 -16.63 17.05 0.57
N GLY A 184 -15.33 17.14 0.73
CA GLY A 184 -14.74 18.36 1.25
C GLY A 184 -13.26 18.27 1.56
N LEU A 185 -12.79 19.27 2.31
CA LEU A 185 -11.41 19.36 2.77
C LEU A 185 -11.31 18.77 4.18
N LEU A 186 -10.09 18.39 4.56
CA LEU A 186 -9.78 18.03 5.94
C LEU A 186 -8.43 18.61 6.33
N GLY A 187 -8.38 19.43 7.38
CA GLY A 187 -7.13 20.05 7.84
C GLY A 187 -6.42 20.90 6.78
N GLY A 188 -7.20 21.47 5.84
CA GLY A 188 -6.70 22.27 4.73
C GLY A 188 -6.13 21.49 3.53
N VAL A 189 -6.29 20.16 3.49
CA VAL A 189 -5.85 19.33 2.34
C VAL A 189 -7.03 18.64 1.65
N GLN A 190 -6.86 18.32 0.37
CA GLN A 190 -7.87 17.66 -0.46
C GLN A 190 -7.79 16.13 -0.44
N THR A 191 -6.63 15.58 -0.08
CA THR A 191 -6.37 14.13 -0.03
C THR A 191 -6.82 13.58 1.31
N VAL A 192 -8.14 13.52 1.51
CA VAL A 192 -8.76 13.16 2.79
C VAL A 192 -8.34 11.79 3.32
N GLY A 193 -8.11 10.80 2.44
CA GLY A 193 -7.61 9.47 2.83
C GLY A 193 -6.13 9.47 3.27
N THR A 194 -5.35 10.47 2.88
CA THR A 194 -4.01 10.70 3.48
C THR A 194 -4.07 11.50 4.79
N ALA A 195 -5.13 12.30 4.96
CA ALA A 195 -5.29 13.24 6.05
C ALA A 195 -5.94 12.61 7.29
N ALA A 196 -6.59 11.46 7.15
CA ALA A 196 -7.23 10.76 8.25
C ALA A 196 -7.22 9.24 8.05
N VAL A 197 -7.49 8.52 9.13
CA VAL A 197 -7.78 7.08 9.15
C VAL A 197 -9.08 6.87 9.91
N ALA A 198 -10.01 6.12 9.32
CA ALA A 198 -11.31 5.81 9.90
C ALA A 198 -11.45 4.32 10.18
N THR A 199 -12.15 4.00 11.27
CA THR A 199 -12.64 2.67 11.61
C THR A 199 -14.10 2.81 12.09
N ASP A 200 -14.79 1.70 12.33
CA ASP A 200 -16.13 1.73 12.94
C ASP A 200 -16.12 2.04 14.46
N ARG A 201 -14.99 2.51 15.00
CA ARG A 201 -14.83 2.92 16.40
C ARG A 201 -14.36 4.35 16.57
N GLY A 202 -13.78 4.96 15.54
CA GLY A 202 -13.27 6.32 15.60
C GLY A 202 -12.48 6.74 14.36
N VAL A 203 -12.19 8.04 14.29
CA VAL A 203 -11.45 8.67 13.19
C VAL A 203 -10.30 9.49 13.74
N LEU A 204 -9.08 9.16 13.34
CA LEU A 204 -7.91 9.98 13.62
C LEU A 204 -7.66 10.94 12.46
N CYS A 205 -7.77 12.24 12.73
CA CYS A 205 -7.70 13.30 11.74
C CYS A 205 -6.37 14.06 11.77
N HIS A 206 -6.11 14.75 10.67
CA HIS A 206 -5.00 15.70 10.51
C HIS A 206 -4.96 16.71 11.67
N PRO A 207 -3.78 17.09 12.20
CA PRO A 207 -3.66 17.94 13.39
C PRO A 207 -4.22 19.35 13.26
N ASN A 208 -4.44 19.81 12.03
CA ASN A 208 -5.06 21.10 11.72
C ASN A 208 -6.55 21.00 11.37
N ALA A 209 -7.19 19.83 11.51
CA ALA A 209 -8.63 19.73 11.30
C ALA A 209 -9.37 20.65 12.27
N THR A 210 -10.40 21.34 11.80
CA THR A 210 -11.20 22.25 12.64
C THR A 210 -12.26 21.48 13.41
N ASP A 211 -12.76 22.05 14.52
CA ASP A 211 -13.88 21.46 15.27
C ASP A 211 -15.10 21.21 14.35
N GLU A 212 -15.38 22.13 13.41
CA GLU A 212 -16.45 21.95 12.42
C GLU A 212 -16.21 20.78 11.46
N GLU A 213 -14.96 20.53 11.05
CA GLU A 213 -14.59 19.37 10.23
C GLU A 213 -14.69 18.06 11.03
N LEU A 214 -14.33 18.08 12.31
CA LEU A 214 -14.44 16.92 13.20
C LEU A 214 -15.92 16.57 13.44
N ASP A 215 -16.73 17.53 13.89
CA ASP A 215 -18.17 17.36 14.15
C ASP A 215 -18.88 16.79 12.89
N PHE A 216 -18.53 17.31 11.71
CA PHE A 216 -19.08 16.81 10.45
C PHE A 216 -18.69 15.35 10.16
N LEU A 217 -17.43 14.98 10.40
CA LEU A 217 -16.98 13.61 10.21
C LEU A 217 -17.60 12.66 11.23
N GLU A 218 -17.82 13.11 12.47
CA GLU A 218 -18.51 12.31 13.48
C GLU A 218 -19.94 11.96 13.07
N GLU A 219 -20.68 12.95 12.56
CA GLU A 219 -22.04 12.74 12.07
C GLU A 219 -22.09 11.84 10.83
N LEU A 220 -21.14 12.00 9.90
CA LEU A 220 -21.10 11.25 8.65
C LEU A 220 -20.66 9.79 8.84
N LEU A 221 -19.65 9.57 9.69
CA LEU A 221 -19.02 8.26 9.89
C LEU A 221 -19.55 7.53 11.13
N ASP A 222 -20.49 8.13 11.87
CA ASP A 222 -21.16 7.58 13.06
C ASP A 222 -20.18 7.11 14.16
N VAL A 223 -19.06 7.82 14.32
CA VAL A 223 -18.00 7.52 15.29
C VAL A 223 -17.30 8.79 15.76
N PRO A 224 -16.68 8.80 16.96
CA PRO A 224 -15.93 9.97 17.43
C PRO A 224 -14.72 10.30 16.53
N ALA A 225 -14.38 11.58 16.43
CA ALA A 225 -13.23 12.06 15.66
C ALA A 225 -12.33 12.92 16.55
N ASP A 226 -11.02 12.69 16.48
CA ASP A 226 -10.03 13.54 17.15
C ASP A 226 -8.81 13.71 16.25
N ILE A 227 -8.03 14.75 16.52
CA ILE A 227 -6.81 15.05 15.80
C ILE A 227 -5.62 14.26 16.34
N GLY A 228 -4.64 13.99 15.48
CA GLY A 228 -3.36 13.41 15.91
C GLY A 228 -2.27 13.49 14.86
N THR A 229 -1.12 12.92 15.21
CA THR A 229 0.06 12.84 14.34
C THR A 229 0.69 11.46 14.44
N ILE A 230 1.55 11.14 13.47
CA ILE A 230 2.36 9.91 13.42
C ILE A 230 3.80 10.26 13.07
N ASN A 231 4.75 9.33 13.23
CA ASN A 231 6.13 9.52 12.76
C ASN A 231 6.76 10.86 13.19
N TYR A 232 6.71 11.17 14.50
CA TYR A 232 7.36 12.35 15.07
C TYR A 232 6.73 13.69 14.59
N GLY A 233 5.39 13.77 14.63
CA GLY A 233 4.63 14.98 14.28
C GLY A 233 4.18 15.06 12.82
N GLY A 234 4.32 13.97 12.06
CA GLY A 234 3.80 13.82 10.71
C GLY A 234 2.27 13.98 10.67
N PRO A 235 1.75 14.93 9.86
CA PRO A 235 0.34 15.29 9.92
C PRO A 235 -0.57 14.47 8.99
N LEU A 236 0.01 13.79 7.99
CA LEU A 236 -0.72 12.95 7.03
C LEU A 236 -0.83 11.52 7.57
N VAL A 237 -1.72 11.32 8.54
CA VAL A 237 -1.82 10.07 9.29
C VAL A 237 -2.13 8.86 8.39
N GLY A 238 -2.98 8.99 7.38
CA GLY A 238 -3.30 7.90 6.44
C GLY A 238 -2.14 7.47 5.54
N SER A 239 -1.03 8.23 5.52
CA SER A 239 0.17 7.84 4.76
C SER A 239 1.08 6.86 5.52
N GLY A 240 0.84 6.64 6.81
CA GLY A 240 1.70 5.80 7.65
C GLY A 240 0.98 5.10 8.80
N LEU A 241 -0.35 5.06 8.77
CA LEU A 241 -1.22 4.35 9.70
C LEU A 241 -2.26 3.56 8.89
N VAL A 242 -2.44 2.28 9.23
CA VAL A 242 -3.56 1.45 8.79
C VAL A 242 -4.18 0.82 10.03
N ALA A 243 -5.51 0.71 10.06
CA ALA A 243 -6.24 0.32 11.25
C ALA A 243 -7.53 -0.41 10.87
N ASN A 244 -7.98 -1.34 11.72
CA ASN A 244 -9.27 -2.01 11.58
C ASN A 244 -9.91 -2.31 12.94
N GLY A 245 -10.94 -3.16 12.96
CA GLY A 245 -11.64 -3.62 14.16
C GLY A 245 -10.79 -4.39 15.19
N ALA A 246 -9.59 -4.85 14.84
CA ALA A 246 -8.73 -5.63 15.73
C ALA A 246 -7.53 -4.82 16.24
N GLY A 247 -6.78 -4.18 15.35
CA GLY A 247 -5.56 -3.46 15.70
C GLY A 247 -5.15 -2.42 14.66
N TYR A 248 -3.91 -1.95 14.76
CA TYR A 248 -3.35 -0.95 13.86
C TYR A 248 -1.85 -1.16 13.62
N VAL A 249 -1.39 -0.82 12.42
CA VAL A 249 0.03 -0.78 12.08
C VAL A 249 0.42 0.65 11.73
N VAL A 250 1.50 1.14 12.33
CA VAL A 250 1.96 2.52 12.16
C VAL A 250 3.47 2.58 11.89
N GLY A 251 3.91 3.67 11.27
CA GLY A 251 5.33 3.92 10.98
C GLY A 251 6.21 3.93 12.24
N GLN A 252 7.43 3.43 12.08
CA GLN A 252 8.37 3.10 13.17
C GLN A 252 8.85 4.31 13.99
N ASP A 253 8.77 5.52 13.43
CA ASP A 253 9.18 6.75 14.11
C ASP A 253 8.07 7.35 14.99
N THR A 254 6.91 6.69 15.07
CA THR A 254 5.75 7.14 15.87
C THR A 254 6.07 7.03 17.36
N THR A 255 5.85 8.13 18.07
CA THR A 255 6.24 8.28 19.47
C THR A 255 5.19 7.72 20.43
N GLY A 256 5.58 7.40 21.67
CA GLY A 256 4.64 6.90 22.70
C GLY A 256 3.38 7.78 22.91
N PRO A 257 3.49 9.13 23.00
CA PRO A 257 2.31 9.99 23.07
C PRO A 257 1.42 9.93 21.82
N GLU A 258 1.99 9.74 20.63
CA GLU A 258 1.23 9.57 19.38
C GLU A 258 0.51 8.21 19.38
N LEU A 259 1.19 7.13 19.79
CA LEU A 259 0.57 5.81 19.95
C LEU A 259 -0.62 5.87 20.91
N GLY A 260 -0.45 6.49 22.08
CA GLY A 260 -1.53 6.66 23.05
C GLY A 260 -2.71 7.49 22.53
N ARG A 261 -2.46 8.41 21.58
CA ARG A 261 -3.51 9.18 20.91
C ARG A 261 -4.24 8.34 19.87
N ILE A 262 -3.52 7.59 19.02
CA ILE A 262 -4.11 6.62 18.08
C ILE A 262 -5.02 5.64 18.82
N GLU A 263 -4.50 5.05 19.90
CA GLU A 263 -5.21 4.06 20.72
C GLU A 263 -6.49 4.60 21.37
N ALA A 264 -6.44 5.82 21.89
CA ALA A 264 -7.59 6.47 22.49
C ALA A 264 -8.65 6.83 21.45
N THR A 265 -8.24 7.40 20.31
CA THR A 265 -9.16 7.87 19.26
C THR A 265 -9.81 6.72 18.49
N LEU A 266 -9.05 5.66 18.17
CA LEU A 266 -9.56 4.51 17.41
C LEU A 266 -10.14 3.39 18.29
N GLY A 267 -10.20 3.61 19.61
CA GLY A 267 -10.89 2.71 20.54
C GLY A 267 -10.19 1.36 20.77
N TYR A 268 -8.86 1.35 20.82
CA TYR A 268 -8.06 0.16 21.18
C TYR A 268 -7.77 0.06 22.68
N VAL A 269 -7.98 1.15 23.43
CA VAL A 269 -7.85 1.16 24.89
C VAL A 269 -9.25 1.20 25.50
N GLY A 270 -9.67 0.07 26.06
CA GLY A 270 -10.94 -0.13 26.75
C GLY A 270 -10.83 -1.15 27.88
#